data_AF-A0A4U8T8U0-F1
#
_entry.id   AF-A0A4U8T8U0-F1
#
_cell.length_a   1.000
_cell.length_b   1.000
_cell.length_c   1.000
_cell.angle_alpha   90.00
_cell.angle_beta   90.00
_cell.angle_gamma   90.00
#
_symmetry.space_group_name_H-M   'P 1'
#
loop_
_entity.id
_entity.type
_entity.pdbx_description
1 polymer ?
#
loop_
_entity_poly.entity_id
_entity_poly.type
_entity_poly.pdbx_seq_one_letter_code
_entity_poly.pdbx_strand_id
1 'polypeptide(L)'
;MAFVKLTQEKNPKLAIQTNTSLNYKDKDGNIKQRKPETALLESIKEAGKVAAMEQGTVTLSAAINGEWKNYFVNRMQDYSIRLIPTDDSKNKDKIIYVNSFKTEEGKYFYAINTKQEAGKTFVEGLETNTSKDGQSSYIKANIRLSNENIKQDLLNKGEQAKDYVAIVSKDGFHVVLEKDLTHQLQKDQAKHMQQDMQSEKVSTKKQDKGMER
;
A
#
# COMPACT_ATOMS: atom_id res chain seq x y z
N MET A 1 -8.57 5.99 0.78
CA MET A 1 -8.97 5.48 -0.55
C MET A 1 -7.90 4.55 -1.07
N ALA A 2 -8.25 3.64 -1.97
CA ALA A 2 -7.34 2.77 -2.70
C ALA A 2 -7.83 2.55 -4.12
N PHE A 3 -6.91 2.23 -5.02
CA PHE A 3 -7.18 2.00 -6.43
C PHE A 3 -7.06 0.52 -6.75
N VAL A 4 -8.09 -0.04 -7.39
CA VAL A 4 -8.21 -1.48 -7.66
C VAL A 4 -8.50 -1.71 -9.13
N LYS A 5 -7.77 -2.63 -9.76
CA LYS A 5 -7.93 -3.01 -11.18
C LYS A 5 -8.11 -4.51 -11.34
N LEU A 6 -8.67 -4.92 -12.49
CA LEU A 6 -8.61 -6.31 -12.91
C LEU A 6 -7.19 -6.70 -13.36
N THR A 7 -6.74 -7.88 -12.94
CA THR A 7 -5.55 -8.52 -13.49
C THR A 7 -5.83 -9.02 -14.91
N GLN A 8 -4.77 -9.12 -15.73
CA GLN A 8 -4.86 -9.55 -17.13
C GLN A 8 -4.77 -11.08 -17.31
N GLU A 9 -5.01 -11.86 -16.26
CA GLU A 9 -4.98 -13.33 -16.32
C GLU A 9 -6.33 -13.90 -16.80
N LYS A 10 -6.36 -15.13 -17.32
CA LYS A 10 -7.58 -15.78 -17.86
C LYS A 10 -8.79 -15.73 -16.90
N ASN A 11 -8.52 -15.78 -15.60
CA ASN A 11 -9.49 -15.59 -14.54
C ASN A 11 -9.15 -14.30 -13.78
N PRO A 12 -9.63 -13.13 -14.25
CA PRO A 12 -9.27 -11.85 -13.66
C PRO A 12 -9.56 -11.78 -12.16
N LYS A 13 -8.65 -11.16 -11.43
CA LYS A 13 -8.74 -10.89 -10.00
C LYS A 13 -8.60 -9.39 -9.77
N LEU A 14 -9.03 -8.92 -8.60
CA LEU A 14 -8.82 -7.53 -8.22
C LEU A 14 -7.43 -7.35 -7.62
N ALA A 15 -6.59 -6.55 -8.27
CA ALA A 15 -5.29 -6.14 -7.78
C ALA A 15 -5.38 -4.73 -7.18
N ILE A 16 -4.90 -4.58 -5.94
CA ILE A 16 -4.74 -3.27 -5.31
C ILE A 16 -3.45 -2.65 -5.84
N GLN A 17 -3.53 -1.43 -6.36
CA GLN A 17 -2.36 -0.70 -6.81
C GLN A 17 -1.50 -0.28 -5.63
N THR A 18 -0.27 -0.77 -5.59
CA THR A 18 0.74 -0.39 -4.60
C THR A 18 2.08 -0.14 -5.27
N ASN A 19 2.93 0.65 -4.62
CA ASN A 19 4.26 0.95 -5.14
C ASN A 19 5.26 -0.14 -4.72
N THR A 20 5.47 -1.12 -5.58
CA THR A 20 6.46 -2.19 -5.40
C THR A 20 7.84 -1.85 -5.96
N SER A 21 8.00 -0.69 -6.61
CA SER A 21 9.26 -0.26 -7.22
C SER A 21 10.35 -0.08 -6.16
N LEU A 22 11.57 -0.51 -6.46
CA LEU A 22 12.77 -0.19 -5.69
C LEU A 22 13.43 1.09 -6.20
N ASN A 23 13.26 1.41 -7.48
CA ASN A 23 13.82 2.59 -8.09
C ASN A 23 12.98 3.82 -7.75
N TYR A 24 13.63 4.93 -7.38
CA TYR A 24 13.04 6.25 -7.21
C TYR A 24 14.00 7.33 -7.72
N LYS A 25 13.48 8.50 -8.06
CA LYS A 25 14.31 9.66 -8.41
C LYS A 25 14.56 10.50 -7.18
N ASP A 26 15.82 10.86 -6.94
CA ASP A 26 16.14 11.86 -5.92
C ASP A 26 15.89 13.29 -6.41
N LYS A 27 16.15 14.27 -5.55
CA LYS A 27 15.91 15.70 -5.84
C LYS A 27 16.70 16.19 -7.05
N ASP A 28 17.82 15.55 -7.36
CA ASP A 28 18.71 15.91 -8.47
C ASP A 28 18.36 15.13 -9.75
N GLY A 29 17.31 14.29 -9.70
CA GLY A 29 16.82 13.51 -10.84
C GLY A 29 17.55 12.18 -11.04
N ASN A 30 18.48 11.81 -10.16
CA ASN A 30 19.22 10.55 -10.25
C ASN A 30 18.35 9.37 -9.81
N ILE A 31 18.47 8.24 -10.50
CA ILE A 31 17.80 7.00 -10.11
C ILE A 31 18.58 6.38 -8.94
N LYS A 32 17.90 6.21 -7.80
CA LYS A 32 18.40 5.50 -6.62
C LYS A 32 17.51 4.31 -6.29
N GLN A 33 18.08 3.35 -5.57
CA GLN A 33 17.38 2.16 -5.09
C GLN A 33 17.13 2.24 -3.60
N ARG A 34 15.86 2.07 -3.19
CA ARG A 34 15.49 1.87 -1.79
C ARG A 34 15.60 0.39 -1.42
N LYS A 35 15.70 0.10 -0.12
CA LYS A 35 15.75 -1.29 0.37
C LYS A 35 14.45 -2.04 0.01
N PRO A 36 14.53 -3.33 -0.37
CA PRO A 36 13.34 -4.15 -0.63
C PRO A 36 12.33 -4.16 0.52
N GLU A 37 12.82 -4.22 1.76
CA GLU A 37 11.99 -4.16 2.96
C GLU A 37 11.16 -2.87 3.04
N THR A 38 11.70 -1.73 2.61
CA THR A 38 10.98 -0.45 2.60
C THR A 38 9.80 -0.49 1.63
N ALA A 39 10.02 -0.99 0.41
CA ALA A 39 8.94 -1.16 -0.57
C ALA A 39 7.88 -2.15 -0.07
N LEU A 40 8.31 -3.25 0.55
CA LEU A 40 7.42 -4.25 1.13
C LEU A 40 6.54 -3.67 2.24
N LEU A 41 7.14 -2.91 3.17
CA LEU A 41 6.42 -2.25 4.26
C LEU A 41 5.39 -1.25 3.75
N GLU A 42 5.69 -0.49 2.69
CA GLU A 42 4.73 0.40 2.06
C GLU A 42 3.55 -0.36 1.44
N SER A 43 3.82 -1.45 0.72
CA SER A 43 2.77 -2.33 0.19
C SER A 43 1.91 -2.90 1.32
N ILE A 44 2.51 -3.40 2.41
CA ILE A 44 1.78 -3.93 3.58
C ILE A 44 0.93 -2.85 4.23
N LYS A 45 1.49 -1.64 4.43
CA LYS A 45 0.76 -0.50 4.99
C LYS A 45 -0.47 -0.17 4.15
N GLU A 46 -0.32 -0.14 2.83
CA GLU A 46 -1.44 0.13 1.92
C GLU A 46 -2.48 -0.99 1.97
N ALA A 47 -2.06 -2.27 1.91
CA ALA A 47 -2.96 -3.42 2.08
C ALA A 47 -3.74 -3.35 3.41
N GLY A 48 -3.07 -2.98 4.50
CA GLY A 48 -3.70 -2.79 5.80
C GLY A 48 -4.75 -1.68 5.78
N LYS A 49 -4.49 -0.55 5.11
CA LYS A 49 -5.51 0.51 4.95
C LYS A 49 -6.73 -0.03 4.23
N VAL A 50 -6.56 -0.79 3.15
CA VAL A 50 -7.68 -1.37 2.39
C VAL A 50 -8.45 -2.39 3.24
N ALA A 51 -7.74 -3.22 4.03
CA ALA A 51 -8.38 -4.16 4.94
C ALA A 51 -9.28 -3.44 5.96
N ALA A 52 -8.86 -2.27 6.45
CA ALA A 52 -9.67 -1.43 7.34
C ALA A 52 -10.86 -0.72 6.67
N MET A 53 -10.97 -0.74 5.35
CA MET A 53 -12.15 -0.22 4.64
C MET A 53 -13.32 -1.21 4.68
N GLU A 54 -13.07 -2.46 5.06
CA GLU A 54 -14.07 -3.52 5.20
C GLU A 54 -14.87 -3.81 3.91
N GLN A 55 -14.27 -3.48 2.75
CA GLN A 55 -14.84 -3.73 1.43
C GLN A 55 -14.46 -5.11 0.87
N GLY A 56 -14.14 -6.08 1.72
CA GLY A 56 -13.75 -7.43 1.30
C GLY A 56 -12.44 -7.92 1.90
N THR A 57 -12.08 -9.15 1.56
CA THR A 57 -10.86 -9.79 2.11
C THR A 57 -9.62 -9.34 1.34
N VAL A 58 -8.59 -8.89 2.06
CA VAL A 58 -7.31 -8.48 1.47
C VAL A 58 -6.27 -9.58 1.66
N THR A 59 -5.56 -9.93 0.59
CA THR A 59 -4.47 -10.90 0.63
C THR A 59 -3.18 -10.31 0.05
N LEU A 60 -2.06 -10.61 0.69
CA LEU A 60 -0.71 -10.35 0.18
C LEU A 60 -0.11 -11.68 -0.30
N SER A 61 0.37 -11.70 -1.53
CA SER A 61 1.18 -12.79 -2.07
C SER A 61 2.60 -12.27 -2.27
N ALA A 62 3.62 -12.97 -1.76
CA ALA A 62 5.03 -12.59 -1.92
C ALA A 62 5.89 -13.82 -2.22
N ALA A 63 6.89 -13.66 -3.09
CA ALA A 63 7.90 -14.68 -3.34
C ALA A 63 8.97 -14.61 -2.24
N ILE A 64 9.06 -15.67 -1.44
CA ILE A 64 9.93 -15.80 -0.28
C ILE A 64 10.73 -17.10 -0.45
N ASN A 65 12.07 -17.02 -0.53
CA ASN A 65 12.96 -18.18 -0.69
C ASN A 65 12.56 -19.13 -1.84
N GLY A 66 12.27 -18.61 -3.02
CA GLY A 66 11.86 -19.40 -4.19
C GLY A 66 10.37 -19.72 -4.28
N GLU A 67 9.60 -19.47 -3.21
CA GLU A 67 8.20 -19.91 -3.11
C GLU A 67 7.22 -18.74 -2.97
N TRP A 68 6.07 -18.82 -3.64
CA TRP A 68 4.99 -17.86 -3.43
C TRP A 68 4.19 -18.20 -2.17
N LYS A 69 4.30 -17.33 -1.16
CA LYS A 69 3.53 -17.42 0.08
C LYS A 69 2.38 -16.43 0.07
N ASN A 70 1.25 -16.84 0.64
CA ASN A 70 0.01 -16.07 0.64
C ASN A 70 -0.45 -15.81 2.07
N TYR A 71 -0.81 -14.57 2.37
CA TYR A 71 -1.23 -14.12 3.69
C TYR A 71 -2.53 -13.34 3.62
N PHE A 72 -3.44 -13.59 4.54
CA PHE A 72 -4.51 -12.64 4.87
C PHE A 72 -3.90 -11.41 5.54
N VAL A 73 -4.34 -10.22 5.12
CA VAL A 73 -3.88 -8.96 5.70
C VAL A 73 -4.95 -8.42 6.64
N ASN A 74 -4.66 -8.44 7.93
CA ASN A 74 -5.61 -7.99 8.95
C ASN A 74 -5.12 -6.71 9.62
N ARG A 75 -5.97 -5.69 9.60
CA ARG A 75 -5.73 -4.42 10.29
C ARG A 75 -6.30 -4.49 11.71
N MET A 76 -5.45 -4.35 12.71
CA MET A 76 -5.85 -4.36 14.11
C MET A 76 -6.28 -2.96 14.60
N GLN A 77 -7.04 -2.91 15.69
CA GLN A 77 -7.53 -1.67 16.30
C GLN A 77 -6.41 -0.72 16.75
N ASP A 78 -5.29 -1.26 17.23
CA ASP A 78 -4.11 -0.54 17.72
C ASP A 78 -3.20 0.00 16.60
N TYR A 79 -3.73 0.04 15.39
CA TYR A 79 -2.98 0.41 14.21
C TYR A 79 -1.83 -0.57 13.83
N SER A 80 -1.72 -1.77 14.42
CA SER A 80 -0.84 -2.85 13.89
C SER A 80 -1.45 -3.67 12.74
N ILE A 81 -0.61 -4.36 11.98
CA ILE A 81 -1.03 -5.28 10.91
C ILE A 81 -0.55 -6.69 11.24
N ARG A 82 -1.38 -7.69 10.96
CA ARG A 82 -1.02 -9.10 11.02
C ARG A 82 -1.13 -9.71 9.63
N LEU A 83 -0.07 -10.39 9.20
CA LEU A 83 -0.10 -11.22 8.00
C LEU A 83 -0.27 -12.68 8.46
N ILE A 84 -1.46 -13.23 8.23
CA ILE A 84 -1.82 -14.58 8.66
C ILE A 84 -1.68 -15.52 7.46
N PRO A 85 -0.84 -16.57 7.52
CA PRO A 85 -0.70 -17.52 6.43
C PRO A 85 -2.06 -18.12 6.03
N THR A 86 -2.32 -18.19 4.72
CA THR A 86 -3.60 -18.70 4.21
C THR A 86 -3.70 -20.23 4.26
N ASP A 87 -2.55 -20.92 4.24
CA ASP A 87 -2.39 -22.37 4.29
C ASP A 87 -2.37 -22.93 5.73
N ASP A 88 -2.01 -22.11 6.71
CA ASP A 88 -1.93 -22.50 8.13
C ASP A 88 -2.36 -21.36 9.06
N SER A 89 -3.62 -20.96 8.95
CA SER A 89 -4.17 -19.75 9.60
C SER A 89 -4.29 -19.83 11.12
N LYS A 90 -4.18 -21.03 11.71
CA LYS A 90 -4.29 -21.27 13.16
C LYS A 90 -2.94 -21.24 13.86
N ASN A 91 -1.84 -21.38 13.11
CA ASN A 91 -0.50 -21.41 13.67
C ASN A 91 0.02 -20.00 13.94
N LYS A 92 -0.02 -19.59 15.22
CA LYS A 92 0.41 -18.26 15.65
C LYS A 92 1.89 -18.01 15.44
N ASP A 93 2.73 -19.04 15.46
CA ASP A 93 4.18 -18.91 15.28
C ASP A 93 4.57 -18.55 13.85
N LYS A 94 3.65 -18.77 12.89
CA LYS A 94 3.81 -18.39 11.48
C LYS A 94 3.19 -17.04 11.14
N ILE A 95 2.50 -16.39 12.08
CA ILE A 95 1.93 -15.06 11.86
C ILE A 95 3.07 -14.04 11.84
N ILE A 96 3.09 -13.21 10.80
CA ILE A 96 4.02 -12.09 10.74
C ILE A 96 3.34 -10.87 11.34
N TYR A 97 3.95 -10.34 12.41
CA TYR A 97 3.47 -9.15 13.09
C TYR A 97 4.16 -7.92 12.50
N VAL A 98 3.37 -6.91 12.14
CA VAL A 98 3.85 -5.62 11.68
C VAL A 98 3.37 -4.57 12.67
N ASN A 99 4.30 -4.17 13.53
CA ASN A 99 4.04 -3.24 14.61
C ASN A 99 3.82 -1.85 14.05
N SER A 100 2.97 -1.09 14.73
CA SER A 100 2.78 0.33 14.43
C SER A 100 3.20 1.17 15.60
N PHE A 101 3.72 2.34 15.27
CA PHE A 101 4.25 3.27 16.24
C PHE A 101 3.82 4.67 15.84
N LYS A 102 3.22 5.38 16.79
CA LYS A 102 2.75 6.74 16.59
C LYS A 102 3.90 7.70 16.86
N THR A 103 4.16 8.62 15.94
CA THR A 103 5.10 9.72 16.13
C THR A 103 4.45 10.83 16.96
N GLU A 104 5.26 11.76 17.47
CA GLU A 104 4.79 12.94 18.21
C GLU A 104 3.84 13.80 17.36
N GLU A 105 4.07 13.86 16.05
CA GLU A 105 3.20 14.53 15.06
C GLU A 105 1.90 13.75 14.75
N GLY A 106 1.65 12.62 15.42
CA GLY A 106 0.46 11.80 15.22
C GLY A 106 0.46 10.91 13.96
N LYS A 107 1.58 10.84 13.22
CA LYS A 107 1.76 9.93 12.07
C LYS A 107 2.11 8.53 12.56
N TYR A 108 1.81 7.50 11.76
CA TYR A 108 2.19 6.11 12.09
C TYR A 108 3.34 5.62 11.21
N PHE A 109 4.40 5.12 11.85
CA PHE A 109 5.42 4.28 11.22
C PHE A 109 5.18 2.81 11.52
N TYR A 110 5.63 1.94 10.62
CA TYR A 110 5.42 0.49 10.70
C TYR A 110 6.77 -0.22 10.63
N ALA A 111 6.91 -1.31 11.37
CA ALA A 111 8.07 -2.19 11.29
C ALA A 111 7.65 -3.65 11.39
N ILE A 112 8.23 -4.51 10.55
CA ILE A 112 8.04 -5.95 10.63
C ILE A 112 8.78 -6.45 11.88
N ASN A 113 8.13 -7.29 12.69
CA ASN A 113 8.75 -7.87 13.86
C ASN A 113 9.72 -8.99 13.46
N THR A 114 10.97 -8.64 13.21
CA THR A 114 12.05 -9.58 12.85
C THR A 114 12.69 -10.27 14.06
N LYS A 115 12.21 -10.01 15.29
CA LYS A 115 12.61 -10.81 16.47
C LYS A 115 12.00 -12.21 16.47
N GLN A 116 10.92 -12.41 15.72
CA GLN A 116 10.30 -13.71 15.51
C GLN A 116 10.78 -14.30 14.18
N GLU A 117 10.98 -15.61 14.15
CA GLU A 117 11.54 -16.32 13.00
C GLU A 117 10.70 -16.13 11.72
N ALA A 118 9.37 -16.13 11.84
CA ALA A 118 8.47 -15.88 10.71
C ALA A 118 8.70 -14.50 10.07
N GLY A 119 8.83 -13.46 10.89
CA GLY A 119 9.09 -12.10 10.41
C GLY A 119 10.50 -11.95 9.82
N LYS A 120 11.50 -12.57 10.46
CA LYS A 120 12.88 -12.60 9.96
C LYS A 120 12.98 -13.29 8.60
N THR A 121 12.48 -14.52 8.50
CA THR A 121 12.45 -15.31 7.24
C THR A 121 11.71 -14.55 6.14
N PHE A 122 10.62 -13.86 6.47
CA PHE A 122 9.84 -13.10 5.51
C PHE A 122 10.60 -11.91 4.91
N VAL A 123 11.37 -11.19 5.72
CA VAL A 123 12.18 -10.04 5.24
C VAL A 123 13.43 -10.53 4.51
N GLU A 124 14.18 -11.46 5.10
CA GLU A 124 15.45 -11.95 4.55
C GLU A 124 15.26 -12.76 3.26
N GLY A 125 14.14 -13.50 3.16
CA GLY A 125 13.83 -14.32 2.01
C GLY A 125 13.12 -13.60 0.87
N LEU A 126 12.79 -12.31 1.02
CA LEU A 126 12.03 -11.55 0.03
C LEU A 126 12.78 -11.47 -1.30
N GLU A 127 12.14 -11.94 -2.37
CA GLU A 127 12.70 -11.83 -3.70
C GLU A 127 12.37 -10.50 -4.39
N THR A 128 13.30 -10.08 -5.23
CA THR A 128 13.16 -8.91 -6.10
C THR A 128 13.34 -9.33 -7.56
N ASN A 129 12.75 -8.57 -8.48
CA ASN A 129 13.06 -8.68 -9.90
C ASN A 129 13.68 -7.37 -10.38
N THR A 130 14.78 -7.46 -11.11
CA THR A 130 15.47 -6.33 -11.71
C THR A 130 15.65 -6.62 -13.20
N SER A 131 15.25 -5.68 -14.04
CA SER A 131 15.43 -5.78 -15.48
C SER A 131 16.93 -5.85 -15.84
N LYS A 132 17.25 -6.48 -16.97
CA LYS A 132 18.65 -6.68 -17.40
C LYS A 132 19.43 -5.37 -17.55
N ASP A 133 18.74 -4.29 -17.89
CA ASP A 133 19.27 -2.93 -18.04
C ASP A 133 19.26 -2.13 -16.72
N GLY A 134 18.79 -2.71 -15.61
CA GLY A 134 18.72 -2.08 -14.30
C GLY A 134 17.66 -0.97 -14.16
N GLN A 135 16.96 -0.63 -15.25
CA GLN A 135 16.03 0.50 -15.29
C GLN A 135 14.77 0.26 -14.45
N SER A 136 14.37 -1.00 -14.29
CA SER A 136 13.21 -1.40 -13.49
C SER A 136 13.65 -2.38 -12.42
N SER A 137 13.34 -2.10 -11.16
CA SER A 137 13.55 -3.02 -10.06
C SER A 137 12.35 -2.96 -9.12
N TYR A 138 11.85 -4.12 -8.69
CA TYR A 138 10.65 -4.23 -7.86
C TYR A 138 10.67 -5.46 -6.96
N ILE A 139 9.96 -5.41 -5.84
CA ILE A 139 9.72 -6.60 -5.00
C ILE A 139 8.75 -7.56 -5.71
N LYS A 140 8.97 -8.86 -5.58
CA LYS A 140 8.03 -9.88 -6.07
C LYS A 140 6.89 -10.07 -5.07
N ALA A 141 6.03 -9.06 -4.99
CA ALA A 141 4.82 -9.09 -4.16
C ALA A 141 3.62 -8.50 -4.91
N ASN A 142 2.43 -9.00 -4.61
CA ASN A 142 1.17 -8.46 -5.12
C ASN A 142 0.10 -8.51 -4.03
N ILE A 143 -0.82 -7.54 -4.09
CA ILE A 143 -1.91 -7.41 -3.13
C ILE A 143 -3.22 -7.51 -3.88
N ARG A 144 -4.13 -8.32 -3.36
CA ARG A 144 -5.43 -8.59 -3.96
C ARG A 144 -6.56 -8.27 -3.01
N LEU A 145 -7.69 -7.86 -3.59
CA LEU A 145 -8.95 -7.69 -2.90
C LEU A 145 -9.92 -8.80 -3.36
N SER A 146 -10.64 -9.42 -2.45
CA SER A 146 -11.77 -10.29 -2.80
C SER A 146 -13.06 -9.53 -2.52
N ASN A 147 -13.71 -9.07 -3.58
CA ASN A 147 -15.01 -8.42 -3.56
C ASN A 147 -15.70 -8.69 -4.91
N GLU A 148 -16.79 -9.44 -4.89
CA GLU A 148 -17.46 -9.84 -6.14
C GLU A 148 -18.17 -8.67 -6.81
N ASN A 149 -18.72 -7.72 -6.05
CA ASN A 149 -19.42 -6.55 -6.62
C ASN A 149 -18.45 -5.66 -7.41
N ILE A 150 -17.29 -5.32 -6.83
CA ILE A 150 -16.25 -4.54 -7.51
C ILE A 150 -15.77 -5.26 -8.78
N LYS A 151 -15.57 -6.59 -8.68
CA LYS A 151 -15.12 -7.42 -9.79
C LYS A 151 -16.14 -7.42 -10.92
N GLN A 152 -17.42 -7.62 -10.63
CA GLN A 152 -18.48 -7.60 -11.62
C GLN A 152 -18.64 -6.22 -12.26
N ASP A 153 -18.59 -5.13 -11.49
CA ASP A 153 -18.69 -3.78 -12.05
C ASP A 153 -17.56 -3.43 -13.03
N LEU A 154 -16.34 -3.92 -12.76
CA LEU A 154 -15.21 -3.79 -13.69
C LEU A 154 -15.38 -4.71 -14.91
N LEU A 155 -15.81 -5.95 -14.74
CA LEU A 155 -16.04 -6.89 -15.84
C LEU A 155 -17.16 -6.43 -16.78
N ASN A 156 -18.19 -5.78 -16.24
CA ASN A 156 -19.31 -5.21 -17.00
C ASN A 156 -18.88 -4.05 -17.92
N LYS A 157 -17.63 -3.58 -17.85
CA LYS A 157 -17.04 -2.65 -18.82
C LYS A 157 -16.57 -3.35 -20.11
N GLY A 158 -16.68 -4.68 -20.18
CA GLY A 158 -16.35 -5.46 -21.38
C GLY A 158 -14.88 -5.32 -21.77
N GLU A 159 -14.62 -5.17 -23.07
CA GLU A 159 -13.26 -5.06 -23.61
C GLU A 159 -12.47 -3.85 -23.08
N GLN A 160 -13.18 -2.83 -22.60
CA GLN A 160 -12.58 -1.61 -22.05
C GLN A 160 -12.21 -1.74 -20.57
N ALA A 161 -12.48 -2.87 -19.90
CA ALA A 161 -12.27 -3.03 -18.46
C ALA A 161 -10.84 -2.71 -17.98
N LYS A 162 -9.84 -2.86 -18.85
CA LYS A 162 -8.43 -2.50 -18.59
C LYS A 162 -8.20 -0.99 -18.38
N ASP A 163 -9.09 -0.16 -18.93
CA ASP A 163 -9.01 1.31 -18.89
C ASP A 163 -9.80 1.89 -17.70
N TYR A 164 -10.41 1.03 -16.87
CA TYR A 164 -11.16 1.42 -15.69
C TYR A 164 -10.42 1.04 -14.40
N VAL A 165 -10.67 1.83 -13.35
CA VAL A 165 -10.25 1.54 -11.98
C VAL A 165 -11.46 1.62 -11.07
N ALA A 166 -11.48 0.80 -10.03
CA ALA A 166 -12.35 1.01 -8.89
C ALA A 166 -11.61 1.85 -7.83
N ILE A 167 -12.23 2.95 -7.39
CA ILE A 167 -11.80 3.71 -6.23
C ILE A 167 -12.57 3.16 -5.03
N VAL A 168 -11.83 2.61 -4.06
CA VAL A 168 -12.37 1.95 -2.87
C VAL A 168 -12.11 2.82 -1.65
N SER A 169 -13.12 3.01 -0.81
CA SER A 169 -13.04 3.72 0.47
C SER A 169 -13.85 2.98 1.54
N LYS A 170 -13.87 3.53 2.76
CA LYS A 170 -14.71 2.99 3.83
C LYS A 170 -16.21 3.10 3.52
N ASP A 171 -16.60 4.16 2.79
CA ASP A 171 -17.99 4.47 2.48
C ASP A 171 -18.53 3.70 1.27
N GLY A 172 -17.69 2.90 0.60
CA GLY A 172 -18.06 2.09 -0.56
C GLY A 172 -17.03 2.14 -1.68
N PHE A 173 -17.47 1.92 -2.90
CA PHE A 173 -16.63 2.01 -4.10
C PHE A 173 -17.37 2.63 -5.28
N HIS A 174 -16.62 3.10 -6.26
CA HIS A 174 -17.14 3.48 -7.57
C HIS A 174 -16.09 3.24 -8.65
N VAL A 175 -16.54 3.01 -9.88
CA VAL A 175 -15.69 2.69 -11.03
C VAL A 175 -15.59 3.89 -11.96
N VAL A 176 -14.36 4.28 -12.31
CA VAL A 176 -14.05 5.42 -13.18
C VAL A 176 -13.07 5.03 -14.28
N LEU A 177 -13.05 5.79 -15.38
CA LEU A 177 -11.99 5.68 -16.38
C LEU A 177 -10.67 6.16 -15.79
N GLU A 178 -9.60 5.42 -16.02
CA GLU A 178 -8.29 5.73 -15.45
C GLU A 178 -7.76 7.10 -15.90
N LYS A 179 -7.99 7.47 -17.16
CA LYS A 179 -7.59 8.78 -17.68
C LYS A 179 -8.19 9.95 -16.90
N ASP A 180 -9.38 9.77 -16.31
CA ASP A 180 -10.10 10.82 -15.59
C ASP A 180 -9.54 11.01 -14.16
N LEU A 181 -8.79 10.03 -13.63
CA LEU A 181 -8.11 10.12 -12.33
C LEU A 181 -7.00 11.16 -12.34
N THR A 182 -6.28 11.33 -13.44
CA THR A 182 -5.14 12.27 -13.52
C THR A 182 -5.60 13.69 -13.17
N HIS A 183 -6.83 14.05 -13.58
CA HIS A 183 -7.45 15.32 -13.26
C HIS A 183 -7.95 15.41 -11.81
N GLN A 184 -8.33 14.30 -11.17
CA GLN A 184 -8.75 14.25 -9.76
C GLN A 184 -7.55 14.23 -8.80
N LEU A 185 -6.53 13.43 -9.08
CA LEU A 185 -5.28 13.35 -8.30
C LEU A 185 -4.53 14.70 -8.30
N GLN A 186 -4.52 15.42 -9.43
CA GLN A 186 -3.97 16.79 -9.48
C GLN A 186 -4.78 17.78 -8.61
N LYS A 187 -6.11 17.65 -8.56
CA LYS A 187 -6.97 18.51 -7.73
C LYS A 187 -6.84 18.19 -6.24
N ASP A 188 -6.69 16.93 -5.87
CA ASP A 188 -6.55 16.51 -4.47
C ASP A 188 -5.11 16.73 -3.94
N GLN A 189 -4.08 16.57 -4.78
CA GLN A 189 -2.71 17.00 -4.43
C GLN A 189 -2.63 18.52 -4.25
N ALA A 190 -3.32 19.31 -5.09
CA ALA A 190 -3.39 20.77 -4.90
C ALA A 190 -4.11 21.18 -3.60
N LYS A 191 -5.15 20.43 -3.19
CA LYS A 191 -5.85 20.64 -1.91
C LYS A 191 -4.99 20.25 -0.71
N HIS A 192 -4.25 19.14 -0.77
CA HIS A 192 -3.34 18.72 0.29
C HIS A 192 -2.14 19.68 0.44
N MET A 193 -1.56 20.17 -0.66
CA MET A 193 -0.51 21.19 -0.62
C MET A 193 -0.99 22.54 -0.07
N GLN A 194 -2.26 22.92 -0.30
CA GLN A 194 -2.84 24.14 0.29
C GLN A 194 -3.18 23.97 1.78
N GLN A 195 -3.58 22.78 2.23
CA GLN A 195 -3.79 22.50 3.64
C GLN A 195 -2.47 22.50 4.43
N ASP A 196 -1.41 21.90 3.89
CA ASP A 196 -0.09 21.91 4.53
C ASP A 196 0.52 23.33 4.58
N MET A 197 0.36 24.14 3.53
CA MET A 197 0.80 25.56 3.53
C MET A 197 -0.03 26.47 4.44
N GLN A 198 -1.32 26.17 4.69
CA GLN A 198 -2.14 26.94 5.63
C GLN A 198 -1.79 26.59 7.09
N SER A 199 -1.47 25.34 7.40
CA SER A 199 -0.97 24.96 8.74
C SER A 199 0.37 25.61 9.09
N GLU A 200 1.28 25.79 8.13
CA GLU A 200 2.56 26.49 8.36
C GLU A 200 2.39 28.01 8.54
N LYS A 201 1.44 28.65 7.84
CA LYS A 201 1.18 30.09 7.98
C LYS A 201 0.48 30.49 9.29
N VAL A 202 -0.24 29.57 9.94
CA VAL A 202 -0.88 29.85 11.25
C VAL A 202 0.10 29.65 12.41
N SER A 203 1.07 28.74 12.28
CA SER A 203 2.13 28.49 13.28
C SER A 203 3.09 29.70 13.42
N THR A 204 3.46 30.34 12.31
CA THR A 204 4.44 31.44 12.30
C THR A 204 3.92 32.79 12.81
N LYS A 205 2.60 32.97 12.98
CA LYS A 205 2.03 34.23 13.50
C LYS A 205 1.85 34.31 15.02
N LYS A 206 2.04 33.21 15.77
CA LYS A 206 1.85 33.20 17.24
C LYS A 206 3.12 33.29 18.07
N GLN A 207 4.32 33.26 17.47
CA GLN A 207 5.59 33.31 18.21
C GLN A 207 6.24 34.69 18.32
N ASP A 208 5.68 35.72 17.68
CA ASP A 208 6.27 37.06 17.69
C ASP A 208 5.32 38.09 18.32
N LYS A 209 5.08 37.94 19.63
CA LYS A 209 4.57 38.97 20.56
C LYS A 209 4.57 38.44 21.98
N GLY A 210 5.69 38.60 22.69
CA GLY A 210 5.71 38.35 24.12
C GLY A 210 7.08 38.16 24.75
N MET A 211 8.00 39.10 24.59
CA MET A 211 9.08 39.34 25.57
C MET A 211 9.51 40.81 25.49
N GLU A 212 8.73 41.67 26.14
CA GLU A 212 9.24 42.90 26.75
C GLU A 212 8.67 42.94 28.16
N ARG A 213 9.55 42.69 29.14
CA ARG A 213 9.62 43.32 30.47
C ARG A 213 10.80 42.77 31.25
#